data_AF-L1NK70-F1
#
_entry.id   AF-L1NK70-F1
#
_cell.length_a   1.000
_cell.length_b   1.000
_cell.length_c   1.000
_cell.angle_alpha   90.00
_cell.angle_beta   90.00
_cell.angle_gamma   90.00
#
_symmetry.space_group_name_H-M   'P 1'
#
loop_
_entity.id
_entity.type
_entity.pdbx_description
1 polymer ?
#
loop_
_entity_poly.entity_id
_entity_poly.type
_entity_poly.pdbx_seq_one_letter_code
_entity_poly.pdbx_strand_id
1 'polypeptide(L)'
;MPVYNHAAAYTAFQDFYREALEGNPLYGHLAEALKNPEALPEAAYRAAVADLHEFERECFQTAYARLNALSDGHACDVISPNDFFFFRTQFGGE
;
A
#
# COMPACT_ATOMS: atom_id res chain seq x y z
N MET A 1 16.21 -14.01 24.15
CA MET A 1 15.93 -13.03 23.08
C MET A 1 14.59 -13.40 22.50
N PRO A 2 13.57 -12.52 22.48
CA PRO A 2 12.37 -12.80 21.72
C PRO A 2 12.79 -12.95 20.26
N VAL A 3 12.51 -14.12 19.68
CA VAL A 3 12.65 -14.33 18.24
C VAL A 3 11.50 -13.52 17.64
N TYR A 4 11.76 -12.26 17.30
CA TYR A 4 10.83 -11.48 16.51
C TYR A 4 10.66 -12.25 15.21
N ASN A 5 9.51 -12.91 15.06
CA ASN A 5 9.21 -13.68 13.87
C ASN A 5 8.86 -12.69 12.76
N HIS A 6 9.92 -12.12 12.18
CA HIS A 6 9.90 -11.09 11.15
C HIS A 6 8.94 -11.44 10.02
N ALA A 7 8.90 -12.73 9.64
CA ALA A 7 7.95 -13.26 8.67
C ALA A 7 6.48 -13.08 9.09
N ALA A 8 6.12 -13.34 10.35
CA ALA A 8 4.73 -13.18 10.82
C ALA A 8 4.31 -11.71 10.90
N ALA A 9 5.24 -10.82 11.30
CA ALA A 9 4.99 -9.38 11.32
C ALA A 9 4.84 -8.82 9.89
N TYR A 10 5.66 -9.31 8.94
CA TYR A 10 5.54 -8.96 7.53
C TYR A 10 4.23 -9.46 6.92
N THR A 11 3.80 -10.69 7.22
CA THR A 11 2.49 -11.20 6.79
C THR A 11 1.35 -10.39 7.39
N ALA A 12 1.42 -10.01 8.67
CA ALA A 12 0.41 -9.18 9.30
C ALA A 12 0.32 -7.79 8.63
N PHE A 13 1.45 -7.19 8.28
CA PHE A 13 1.46 -5.94 7.52
C PHE A 13 0.81 -6.09 6.15
N GLN A 14 1.13 -7.15 5.40
CA GLN A 14 0.51 -7.39 4.09
C GLN A 14 -1.01 -7.56 4.20
N ASP A 15 -1.47 -8.20 5.27
CA ASP A 15 -2.90 -8.36 5.56
C ASP A 15 -3.56 -7.00 5.87
N PHE A 16 -2.95 -6.17 6.72
CA PHE A 16 -3.47 -4.82 7.01
C PHE A 16 -3.43 -3.90 5.79
N TYR A 17 -2.39 -3.98 4.98
CA TYR A 17 -2.28 -3.21 3.74
C TYR A 17 -3.35 -3.64 2.75
N ARG A 18 -3.57 -4.96 2.60
CA ARG A 18 -4.63 -5.50 1.76
C ARG A 18 -6.02 -5.12 2.28
N GLU A 19 -6.29 -5.23 3.58
CA GLU A 19 -7.56 -4.81 4.19
C GLU A 19 -7.82 -3.31 3.94
N ALA A 20 -6.80 -2.46 4.05
CA ALA A 20 -6.92 -1.04 3.78
C ALA A 20 -7.20 -0.73 2.30
N LEU A 21 -6.61 -1.52 1.38
CA LEU A 21 -6.86 -1.41 -0.06
C LEU A 21 -8.25 -1.95 -0.46
N GLU A 22 -8.61 -3.15 -0.01
CA GLU A 22 -9.89 -3.81 -0.31
C GLU A 22 -11.07 -3.13 0.39
N GLY A 23 -10.84 -2.48 1.52
CA GLY A 23 -11.84 -1.68 2.23
C GLY A 23 -12.31 -0.46 1.44
N ASN A 24 -11.65 -0.10 0.34
CA ASN A 24 -11.96 1.10 -0.43
C ASN A 24 -12.32 0.76 -1.89
N PRO A 25 -13.59 0.92 -2.30
CA PRO A 25 -14.03 0.62 -3.67
C PRO A 25 -13.34 1.51 -4.72
N LEU A 26 -12.82 2.67 -4.30
CA LEU A 26 -12.06 3.60 -5.15
C LEU A 26 -10.79 2.98 -5.72
N TYR A 27 -10.08 2.14 -4.97
CA TYR A 27 -8.87 1.48 -5.47
C TYR A 27 -9.17 0.58 -6.67
N GLY A 28 -10.25 -0.21 -6.60
CA GLY A 28 -10.71 -1.03 -7.71
C GLY A 28 -11.12 -0.21 -8.93
N HIS A 29 -11.87 0.88 -8.72
CA HIS A 29 -12.27 1.79 -9.80
C HIS A 29 -11.08 2.49 -10.45
N LEU A 30 -10.11 2.96 -9.67
CA LEU A 30 -8.89 3.60 -10.18
C LEU A 30 -8.00 2.58 -10.91
N ALA A 31 -7.79 1.38 -10.35
CA ALA A 31 -7.02 0.33 -11.03
C ALA A 31 -7.66 -0.11 -12.35
N GLU A 32 -8.99 -0.21 -12.41
CA GLU A 32 -9.73 -0.53 -13.65
C GLU A 32 -9.70 0.61 -14.67
N ALA A 33 -9.81 1.87 -14.20
CA ALA A 33 -9.64 3.06 -15.02
C ALA A 33 -8.24 3.13 -15.63
N LEU A 34 -7.20 2.79 -14.85
CA LEU A 34 -5.81 2.79 -15.30
C LEU A 34 -5.47 1.63 -16.25
N LYS A 35 -6.25 0.54 -16.25
CA LYS A 35 -6.12 -0.54 -17.24
C LYS A 35 -6.55 -0.14 -18.65
N ASN A 36 -7.36 0.90 -18.79
CA ASN A 36 -7.82 1.41 -20.09
C ASN A 36 -7.39 2.89 -20.25
N PRO A 37 -6.07 3.16 -20.35
CA PRO A 37 -5.56 4.54 -20.46
C PRO A 37 -6.08 5.27 -21.70
N GLU A 38 -6.49 4.51 -22.73
CA GLU A 38 -7.02 5.01 -24.00
C GLU A 38 -8.45 5.58 -23.87
N ALA A 39 -9.18 5.18 -22.82
CA ALA A 39 -10.55 5.63 -22.55
C ALA A 39 -10.60 6.94 -21.76
N LEU A 40 -9.46 7.39 -21.19
CA LEU A 40 -9.38 8.57 -20.34
C LEU A 40 -8.51 9.65 -20.98
N PRO A 41 -8.91 10.93 -20.88
CA PRO A 41 -8.02 12.02 -21.28
C PRO A 41 -6.77 12.01 -20.38
N GLU A 42 -5.59 12.29 -20.95
CA GLU A 42 -4.29 12.22 -20.27
C GLU A 42 -4.27 12.96 -18.91
N ALA A 43 -4.95 14.10 -18.82
CA ALA A 43 -5.09 14.86 -17.58
C ALA A 43 -5.87 14.09 -16.49
N ALA A 44 -6.93 13.38 -16.86
CA ALA A 44 -7.70 12.55 -15.95
C ALA A 44 -6.96 11.27 -15.58
N TYR A 45 -6.21 10.68 -16.52
CA TYR A 45 -5.33 9.54 -16.24
C TYR A 45 -4.26 9.93 -15.22
N ARG A 46 -3.55 11.05 -15.42
CA ARG A 46 -2.55 11.55 -14.45
C ARG A 46 -3.16 11.87 -13.10
N ALA A 47 -4.36 12.47 -13.06
CA ALA A 47 -5.06 12.72 -11.80
C ALA A 47 -5.41 11.40 -11.10
N ALA A 48 -5.95 10.41 -11.81
CA ALA A 48 -6.26 9.09 -11.28
C ALA A 48 -5.01 8.35 -10.75
N VAL A 49 -3.86 8.45 -11.45
CA VAL A 49 -2.57 7.92 -10.97
C VAL A 49 -2.13 8.64 -9.69
N ALA A 50 -2.25 9.97 -9.65
CA ALA A 50 -1.86 10.75 -8.48
C ALA A 50 -2.74 10.45 -7.25
N ASP A 51 -4.05 10.35 -7.44
CA ASP A 51 -5.01 9.92 -6.42
C ASP A 51 -4.71 8.51 -5.94
N LEU A 52 -4.44 7.57 -6.85
CA LEU A 52 -4.06 6.20 -6.48
C LEU A 52 -2.79 6.19 -5.63
N HIS A 53 -1.76 6.94 -6.01
CA HIS A 53 -0.51 7.00 -5.26
C HIS A 53 -0.66 7.63 -3.87
N GLU A 54 -1.46 8.69 -3.76
CA GLU A 54 -1.77 9.29 -2.47
C GLU A 54 -2.52 8.31 -1.58
N PHE A 55 -3.49 7.59 -2.16
CA PHE A 55 -4.27 6.58 -1.49
C PHE A 55 -3.43 5.38 -1.00
N GLU A 56 -2.61 4.79 -1.87
CA GLU A 56 -1.68 3.71 -1.49
C GLU A 56 -0.75 4.15 -0.36
N ARG A 57 -0.30 5.41 -0.37
CA ARG A 57 0.53 5.99 0.69
C ARG A 57 -0.24 6.11 2.01
N GLU A 58 -1.52 6.46 1.99
CA GLU A 58 -2.37 6.47 3.19
C GLU A 58 -2.64 5.07 3.74
N CYS A 59 -2.93 4.11 2.87
CA CYS A 59 -3.09 2.69 3.24
C CYS A 59 -1.81 2.13 3.85
N PHE A 60 -0.65 2.41 3.24
CA PHE A 60 0.65 1.98 3.74
C PHE A 60 0.94 2.59 5.12
N GLN A 61 0.71 3.89 5.31
CA GLN A 61 0.90 4.54 6.61
C GLN A 61 -0.03 3.98 7.68
N THR A 62 -1.28 3.67 7.32
CA THR A 62 -2.25 3.07 8.24
C THR A 62 -1.82 1.66 8.67
N ALA A 63 -1.42 0.82 7.71
CA ALA A 63 -0.90 -0.52 7.96
C ALA A 63 0.39 -0.47 8.78
N TYR A 64 1.29 0.48 8.48
CA TYR A 64 2.54 0.69 9.20
C TYR A 64 2.29 1.12 10.64
N ALA A 65 1.37 2.06 10.88
CA ALA A 65 1.01 2.50 12.23
C ALA A 65 0.41 1.35 13.06
N ARG A 66 -0.44 0.51 12.46
CA ARG A 66 -0.97 -0.70 13.11
C ARG A 66 0.13 -1.70 13.44
N LEU A 67 1.04 -1.96 12.50
CA LEU A 67 2.20 -2.83 12.73
C LEU A 67 3.10 -2.27 13.83
N ASN A 68 3.29 -0.96 13.86
CA ASN A 68 4.12 -0.27 14.84
C ASN A 68 3.53 -0.38 16.25
N ALA A 69 2.21 -0.29 16.38
CA ALA A 69 1.52 -0.53 17.64
C ALA A 69 1.64 -2.00 18.09
N LEU A 70 1.55 -2.96 17.17
CA LEU A 70 1.69 -4.40 17.47
C LEU A 70 3.13 -4.80 17.81
N SER A 71 4.11 -4.11 17.24
CA SER A 71 5.54 -4.39 17.43
C SER A 71 6.19 -3.47 18.48
N ASP A 72 5.42 -2.75 19.29
CA ASP A 72 5.91 -1.82 20.33
C ASP A 72 6.95 -0.81 19.81
N GLY A 73 6.72 -0.22 18.64
CA GLY A 73 7.65 0.73 18.01
C GLY A 73 8.71 0.10 17.10
N HIS A 74 8.74 -1.23 16.97
CA HIS A 74 9.72 -1.95 16.13
C HIS A 74 9.22 -2.26 14.71
N ALA A 75 8.21 -1.56 14.19
CA ALA A 75 7.76 -1.79 12.80
C ALA A 75 8.85 -1.47 11.77
N CYS A 76 9.73 -0.50 12.05
CA CYS A 76 10.86 -0.17 11.17
C CYS A 76 11.86 -1.32 11.01
N ASP A 77 11.91 -2.24 11.98
CA ASP A 77 12.74 -3.45 11.90
C ASP A 77 12.16 -4.43 10.87
N VAL A 78 10.83 -4.46 10.74
CA VAL A 78 10.05 -5.36 9.87
C VAL A 78 9.88 -4.82 8.46
N ILE A 79 9.43 -3.56 8.35
CA ILE A 79 9.19 -2.86 7.10
C ILE A 79 9.80 -1.48 7.20
N SER A 80 10.64 -1.15 6.23
CA SER A 80 11.18 0.20 6.15
C SER A 80 10.12 1.14 5.56
N PRO A 81 10.02 2.40 5.98
CA PRO A 81 9.18 3.38 5.29
C PRO A 81 9.58 3.55 3.80
N ASN A 82 10.83 3.21 3.45
CA ASN A 82 11.32 3.18 2.08
C ASN A 82 10.78 1.98 1.26
N ASP A 83 10.30 0.92 1.92
CA ASP A 83 9.66 -0.23 1.26
C ASP A 83 8.34 0.13 0.59
N PHE A 84 7.74 1.28 0.94
CA PHE A 84 6.58 1.81 0.22
C PHE A 84 6.84 1.89 -1.29
N PHE A 85 8.06 2.27 -1.71
CA PHE A 85 8.43 2.29 -3.12
C PHE A 85 8.39 0.91 -3.77
N PHE A 86 8.73 -0.16 -3.04
CA PHE A 86 8.68 -1.54 -3.50
C PHE A 86 7.24 -2.07 -3.57
N PHE A 87 6.41 -1.76 -2.57
CA PHE A 87 4.97 -2.11 -2.59
C PHE A 87 4.22 -1.38 -3.70
N ARG A 88 4.54 -0.10 -3.92
CA ARG A 88 4.03 0.70 -5.05
C ARG A 88 4.38 0.08 -6.40
N THR A 89 5.59 -0.43 -6.59
CA THR A 89 5.98 -1.07 -7.86
C THR A 89 5.34 -2.45 -8.06
N GLN A 90 5.00 -3.16 -6.98
CA GLN A 90 4.33 -4.46 -7.10
C GLN A 90 2.86 -4.35 -7.52
N PHE A 91 2.21 -3.19 -7.29
CA PHE A 91 0.82 -2.92 -7.67
C PHE A 91 0.66 -1.89 -8.81
N GLY A 92 1.63 -1.01 -8.99
CA GLY A 92 1.73 -0.05 -10.09
C GLY A 92 2.82 -0.46 -11.09
N GLY A 93 2.41 -1.26 -12.07
CA GLY A 93 3.08 -1.65 -13.33
C GLY A 93 4.57 -1.32 -13.51
N GLU A 94 5.39 -2.37 -13.62
CA GLU A 94 5.87 -2.97 -14.88
C GLU A 94 6.32 -4.43 -14.66
#